data_AF-A0A832H0Y7-F1
#
_entry.id   AF-A0A832H0Y7-F1
#
_cell.length_a   1.000
_cell.length_b   1.000
_cell.length_c   1.000
_cell.angle_alpha   90.00
_cell.angle_beta   90.00
_cell.angle_gamma   90.00
#
_symmetry.space_group_name_H-M   'P 1'
#
loop_
_entity.id
_entity.type
_entity.pdbx_description
1 polymer ?
#
loop_
_entity_poly.entity_id
_entity_poly.type
_entity_poly.pdbx_seq_one_letter_code
_entity_poly.pdbx_strand_id
1 'polypeptide(L)'
;MGELKPFARLGAGGFSIYLSDGLIPLLRVSGSNAKTMFEALAATLGNPLPDGTVPIPPHLFPSVAAWAVAAIGCRDPKALLEKALKYTPRVVADAVWELVYLSSVKRRGRKGKAMIDGQIARQAAKHLKGLPELYHGVVP
;
A
#
# COMPACT_ATOMS: atom_id res chain seq x y z
N MET A 1 6.87 -16.06 -18.00
CA MET A 1 6.36 -15.62 -16.67
C MET A 1 5.32 -14.54 -16.92
N GLY A 2 4.16 -14.62 -16.27
CA GLY A 2 3.10 -13.62 -16.45
C GLY A 2 3.56 -12.23 -16.00
N GLU A 3 3.18 -11.20 -16.74
CA GLU A 3 3.47 -9.81 -16.41
C GLU A 3 2.80 -9.43 -15.09
N LEU A 4 3.56 -8.85 -14.15
CA LEU A 4 2.98 -8.30 -12.92
C LEU A 4 2.13 -7.08 -13.30
N LYS A 5 0.84 -7.13 -12.95
CA LYS A 5 -0.10 -6.05 -13.20
C LYS A 5 -0.68 -5.58 -11.88
N PRO A 6 0.03 -4.73 -11.12
CA PRO A 6 -0.45 -4.29 -9.83
C PRO A 6 -1.64 -3.36 -9.99
N PHE A 7 -2.58 -3.44 -9.07
CA PHE A 7 -3.78 -2.60 -9.09
C PHE A 7 -4.32 -2.40 -7.68
N ALA A 8 -5.17 -1.40 -7.53
CA ALA A 8 -5.94 -1.21 -6.32
C ALA A 8 -7.43 -1.31 -6.60
N ARG A 9 -8.20 -1.65 -5.57
CA ARG A 9 -9.66 -1.74 -5.65
C ARG A 9 -10.29 -1.30 -4.35
N LEU A 10 -11.40 -0.58 -4.45
CA LEU A 10 -12.32 -0.36 -3.35
C LEU A 10 -13.45 -1.39 -3.43
N GLY A 11 -13.62 -2.18 -2.39
CA GLY A 11 -14.70 -3.17 -2.30
C GLY A 11 -15.49 -3.04 -1.00
N ALA A 12 -16.53 -3.86 -0.85
CA ALA A 12 -17.47 -3.83 0.27
C ALA A 12 -16.82 -3.92 1.68
N GLY A 13 -15.58 -4.42 1.78
CA GLY A 13 -14.86 -4.46 3.04
C GLY A 13 -13.50 -3.77 3.01
N GLY A 14 -13.36 -2.71 2.21
CA GLY A 14 -12.24 -1.78 2.28
C GLY A 14 -11.45 -1.61 0.99
N PHE A 15 -10.37 -0.85 1.12
CA PHE A 15 -9.37 -0.58 0.09
C PHE A 15 -8.33 -1.70 0.09
N SER A 16 -8.01 -2.22 -1.09
CA SER A 16 -7.05 -3.31 -1.24
C SER A 16 -6.08 -3.01 -2.36
N ILE A 17 -4.82 -3.40 -2.18
CA ILE A 17 -3.76 -3.33 -3.18
C ILE A 17 -3.34 -4.75 -3.54
N TYR A 18 -3.17 -5.01 -4.83
CA TYR A 18 -2.81 -6.31 -5.39
C TYR A 18 -1.54 -6.18 -6.20
N LEU A 19 -0.71 -7.23 -6.16
CA LEU A 19 0.49 -7.34 -6.99
C LEU A 19 0.14 -7.80 -8.42
N SER A 20 -0.87 -8.67 -8.53
CA SER A 20 -1.43 -9.15 -9.79
C SER A 20 -2.80 -9.79 -9.52
N ASP A 21 -3.56 -10.06 -10.58
CA ASP A 21 -4.83 -10.76 -10.51
C ASP A 21 -4.63 -12.23 -10.06
N GLY A 22 -5.65 -12.81 -9.43
CA GLY A 22 -5.60 -14.16 -8.86
C GLY A 22 -4.81 -14.31 -7.55
N LEU A 23 -4.08 -13.27 -7.11
CA LEU A 23 -3.41 -13.25 -5.82
C LEU A 23 -4.33 -12.67 -4.73
N ILE A 24 -4.13 -13.13 -3.49
CA ILE A 24 -4.68 -12.41 -2.34
C ILE A 24 -4.08 -10.99 -2.31
N PRO A 25 -4.81 -9.98 -1.79
CA PRO A 25 -4.30 -8.62 -1.73
C PRO A 25 -2.96 -8.55 -1.02
N LEU A 26 -2.01 -7.72 -1.46
CA LEU A 26 -0.81 -7.41 -0.67
C LEU A 26 -1.22 -6.84 0.70
N LEU A 27 -2.07 -5.81 0.66
CA LEU A 27 -2.59 -5.12 1.84
C LEU A 27 -4.09 -4.91 1.68
N ARG A 28 -4.81 -4.99 2.79
CA ARG A 28 -6.22 -4.58 2.89
C ARG A 28 -6.40 -3.61 4.06
N VAL A 29 -6.92 -2.43 3.75
CA VAL A 29 -7.25 -1.38 4.71
C VAL A 29 -8.77 -1.29 4.81
N SER A 30 -9.29 -1.43 6.02
CA SER A 30 -10.72 -1.33 6.34
C SER A 30 -11.00 -0.09 7.19
N GLY A 31 -12.27 0.28 7.30
CA GLY A 31 -12.73 1.42 8.10
C GLY A 31 -12.81 2.72 7.31
N SER A 32 -13.03 3.83 8.01
CA SER A 32 -13.30 5.15 7.42
C SER A 32 -12.18 5.64 6.49
N ASN A 33 -10.92 5.34 6.78
CA ASN A 33 -9.79 5.76 5.94
C ASN A 33 -9.71 5.05 4.58
N ALA A 34 -10.37 3.90 4.41
CA ALA A 34 -10.23 3.09 3.20
C ALA A 34 -10.69 3.85 1.95
N LYS A 35 -11.85 4.52 2.02
CA LYS A 35 -12.40 5.28 0.90
C LYS A 35 -11.48 6.44 0.52
N THR A 36 -11.04 7.23 1.50
CA THR A 36 -10.15 8.37 1.29
C THR A 36 -8.82 7.95 0.68
N MET A 37 -8.25 6.81 1.11
CA MET A 37 -7.04 6.28 0.49
C MET A 37 -7.26 5.90 -0.97
N PHE A 38 -8.36 5.21 -1.28
CA PHE A 38 -8.68 4.87 -2.66
C PHE A 38 -8.87 6.11 -3.54
N GLU A 39 -9.63 7.09 -3.06
CA GLU A 39 -9.87 8.36 -3.76
C GLU A 39 -8.56 9.12 -3.99
N ALA A 40 -7.65 9.14 -3.01
CA ALA A 40 -6.31 9.71 -3.17
C ALA A 40 -5.51 9.01 -4.28
N LEU A 41 -5.48 7.67 -4.28
CA LEU A 41 -4.76 6.90 -5.29
C LEU A 41 -5.34 7.10 -6.69
N ALA A 42 -6.68 7.06 -6.83
CA ALA A 42 -7.36 7.30 -8.09
C ALA A 42 -7.11 8.71 -8.61
N ALA A 43 -7.15 9.73 -7.75
CA ALA A 43 -6.87 11.10 -8.15
C ALA A 43 -5.41 11.28 -8.64
N THR A 44 -4.46 10.52 -8.09
CA THR A 44 -3.03 10.65 -8.42
C THR A 44 -2.61 9.80 -9.62
N LEU A 45 -3.12 8.58 -9.76
CA LEU A 45 -2.72 7.65 -10.85
C LEU A 45 -3.68 7.66 -12.04
N GLY A 46 -4.84 8.29 -11.91
CA GLY A 46 -5.87 8.38 -12.94
C GLY A 46 -7.14 7.62 -12.59
N ASN A 47 -8.17 7.84 -13.40
CA ASN A 47 -9.51 7.32 -13.14
C ASN A 47 -9.53 5.79 -13.08
N PRO A 48 -10.38 5.20 -12.22
CA PRO A 48 -10.60 3.77 -12.21
C PRO A 48 -11.06 3.25 -13.58
N LEU A 49 -10.64 2.03 -13.92
CA LEU A 49 -11.13 1.27 -15.05
C LEU A 49 -12.63 0.91 -14.86
N PRO A 50 -13.33 0.45 -15.92
CA PRO A 50 -14.75 0.10 -15.84
C PRO A 50 -15.09 -0.95 -14.77
N ASP A 51 -14.13 -1.79 -14.40
CA ASP A 51 -14.26 -2.80 -13.34
C ASP A 51 -14.04 -2.23 -11.92
N GLY A 52 -13.80 -0.93 -11.80
CA GLY A 52 -13.56 -0.21 -10.56
C GLY A 52 -12.14 -0.37 -10.00
N THR A 53 -11.18 -0.88 -10.80
CA THR A 53 -9.78 -0.99 -10.40
C THR A 53 -8.97 0.24 -10.82
N VAL A 54 -7.97 0.60 -10.03
CA VAL A 54 -6.98 1.63 -10.38
C VAL A 54 -5.69 0.90 -10.71
N PRO A 55 -5.24 0.88 -11.98
CA PRO A 55 -3.98 0.25 -12.35
C PRO A 55 -2.82 1.03 -11.72
N ILE A 56 -1.85 0.30 -11.17
CA ILE A 56 -0.64 0.86 -10.60
C ILE A 56 0.52 0.51 -11.54
N PRO A 57 1.17 1.49 -12.17
CA PRO A 57 2.35 1.23 -12.99
C PRO A 57 3.40 0.44 -12.20
N PRO A 58 3.98 -0.65 -12.75
CA PRO A 58 4.89 -1.52 -11.99
C PRO A 58 6.06 -0.79 -11.33
N HIS A 59 6.59 0.25 -11.97
CA HIS A 59 7.70 1.06 -11.43
C HIS A 59 7.28 1.95 -10.24
N LEU A 60 6.00 2.27 -10.08
CA LEU A 60 5.47 3.04 -8.94
C LEU A 60 5.00 2.14 -7.79
N PHE A 61 4.82 0.85 -8.05
CA PHE A 61 4.26 -0.09 -7.07
C PHE A 61 5.00 -0.10 -5.73
N PRO A 62 6.34 -0.09 -5.66
CA PRO A 62 7.04 -0.09 -4.37
C PRO A 62 6.68 1.13 -3.51
N SER A 63 6.60 2.31 -4.12
CA SER A 63 6.19 3.56 -3.47
C SER A 63 4.73 3.52 -3.02
N VAL A 64 3.84 3.01 -3.87
CA VAL A 64 2.41 2.87 -3.54
C VAL A 64 2.20 1.85 -2.40
N ALA A 65 2.94 0.75 -2.41
CA ALA A 65 2.86 -0.26 -1.36
C ALA A 65 3.32 0.30 0.00
N ALA A 66 4.46 1.00 0.03
CA ALA A 66 4.97 1.66 1.23
C ALA A 66 4.00 2.74 1.74
N TRP A 67 3.51 3.59 0.83
CA TRP A 67 2.49 4.59 1.13
C TRP A 67 1.25 3.96 1.77
N ALA A 68 0.74 2.87 1.22
CA ALA A 68 -0.50 2.29 1.68
C ALA A 68 -0.40 1.74 3.11
N VAL A 69 0.77 1.24 3.51
CA VAL A 69 1.02 0.86 4.91
C VAL A 69 1.11 2.13 5.78
N ALA A 70 1.89 3.12 5.37
CA ALA A 70 2.06 4.37 6.13
C ALA A 70 0.75 5.17 6.28
N ALA A 71 -0.11 5.16 5.27
CA ALA A 71 -1.36 5.90 5.23
C ALA A 71 -2.46 5.35 6.17
N ILE A 72 -2.25 4.19 6.79
CA ILE A 72 -3.22 3.60 7.72
C ILE A 72 -3.43 4.54 8.92
N GLY A 73 -4.61 5.15 9.02
CA GLY A 73 -4.92 6.16 10.04
C GLY A 73 -4.14 7.46 9.86
N CYS A 74 -3.70 7.78 8.64
CA CYS A 74 -3.20 9.11 8.29
C CYS A 74 -4.37 10.08 8.09
N ARG A 75 -4.20 11.35 8.49
CA ARG A 75 -5.21 12.41 8.31
C ARG A 75 -5.27 12.89 6.85
N ASP A 76 -4.13 12.92 6.17
CA ASP A 76 -4.03 13.32 4.76
C ASP A 76 -3.26 12.25 3.94
N PRO A 77 -3.96 11.20 3.47
CA PRO A 77 -3.35 10.17 2.64
C PRO A 77 -2.83 10.68 1.29
N LYS A 78 -3.43 11.75 0.73
CA LYS A 78 -3.08 12.25 -0.60
C LYS A 78 -1.72 12.93 -0.59
N ALA A 79 -1.50 13.86 0.34
CA ALA A 79 -0.20 14.50 0.50
C ALA A 79 0.92 13.48 0.76
N LEU A 80 0.62 12.43 1.54
CA LEU A 80 1.56 11.34 1.80
C LEU A 80 1.88 10.53 0.54
N LEU A 81 0.90 10.30 -0.33
CA LEU A 81 1.08 9.57 -1.59
C LEU A 81 2.01 10.33 -2.53
N GLU A 82 1.76 11.62 -2.72
CA GLU A 82 2.57 12.48 -3.59
C GLU A 82 4.04 12.50 -3.14
N LYS A 83 4.27 12.58 -1.82
CA LYS A 83 5.61 12.47 -1.23
C LYS A 83 6.23 11.10 -1.48
N ALA A 84 5.49 10.02 -1.26
CA ALA A 84 5.99 8.66 -1.46
C ALA A 84 6.36 8.41 -2.92
N LEU A 85 5.55 8.85 -3.88
CA LEU A 85 5.86 8.69 -5.31
C LEU A 85 7.16 9.41 -5.71
N LYS A 86 7.48 10.54 -5.05
CA LYS A 86 8.67 11.33 -5.36
C LYS A 86 9.94 10.86 -4.63
N TYR A 87 9.80 10.42 -3.38
CA TYR A 87 10.94 10.27 -2.47
C TYR A 87 10.99 8.95 -1.72
N THR A 88 10.20 7.92 -2.07
CA THR A 88 10.29 6.63 -1.36
C THR A 88 11.69 6.04 -1.54
N PRO A 89 12.50 5.96 -0.48
CA PRO A 89 13.79 5.33 -0.57
C PRO A 89 13.61 3.82 -0.65
N ARG A 90 14.53 3.16 -1.36
CA ARG A 90 14.50 1.72 -1.57
C ARG A 90 14.34 0.92 -0.26
N VAL A 91 15.04 1.31 0.81
CA VAL A 91 14.95 0.63 2.11
C VAL A 91 13.52 0.61 2.69
N VAL A 92 12.74 1.67 2.44
CA VAL A 92 11.36 1.78 2.93
C VAL A 92 10.42 0.91 2.09
N ALA A 93 10.65 0.85 0.78
CA ALA A 93 9.95 -0.05 -0.11
C ALA A 93 10.25 -1.53 0.23
N ASP A 94 11.52 -1.85 0.48
CA ASP A 94 11.97 -3.20 0.82
C ASP A 94 11.39 -3.66 2.17
N ALA A 95 11.21 -2.75 3.13
CA ALA A 95 10.55 -3.05 4.39
C ALA A 95 9.12 -3.60 4.23
N VAL A 96 8.42 -3.31 3.13
CA VAL A 96 7.10 -3.89 2.85
C VAL A 96 7.19 -5.41 2.68
N TRP A 97 8.25 -5.90 2.04
CA TRP A 97 8.46 -7.34 1.86
C TRP A 97 8.79 -8.05 3.17
N GLU A 98 9.50 -7.36 4.07
CA GLU A 98 9.70 -7.85 5.44
C GLU A 98 8.37 -7.99 6.19
N LEU A 99 7.42 -7.07 6.00
CA LEU A 99 6.08 -7.21 6.60
C LEU A 99 5.31 -8.41 6.03
N VAL A 100 5.47 -8.72 4.74
CA VAL A 100 4.91 -9.93 4.12
C VAL A 100 5.51 -11.17 4.78
N TYR A 101 6.84 -11.21 4.93
CA TYR A 101 7.54 -12.31 5.58
C TYR A 101 7.07 -12.51 7.03
N LEU A 102 7.09 -11.46 7.84
CA LEU A 102 6.63 -11.51 9.24
C LEU A 102 5.16 -11.96 9.35
N SER A 103 4.32 -11.50 8.42
CA SER A 103 2.91 -11.92 8.35
C SER A 103 2.75 -13.39 8.00
N SER A 104 3.62 -13.94 7.15
CA SER A 104 3.60 -15.36 6.80
C SER A 104 3.97 -16.24 8.00
N VAL A 105 4.97 -15.84 8.80
CA VAL A 105 5.40 -16.56 10.01
C VAL A 105 4.27 -16.63 11.04
N LYS A 106 3.58 -15.51 11.26
CA LYS A 106 2.42 -15.43 12.16
C LYS A 106 1.24 -16.31 11.73
N ARG A 107 1.18 -16.70 10.44
CA ARG A 107 0.04 -17.38 9.82
C ARG A 107 0.18 -18.89 9.71
N ARG A 108 1.21 -19.54 10.25
CA ARG A 108 1.33 -21.01 10.22
C ARG A 108 -0.02 -21.67 10.56
N GLY A 109 -0.72 -22.17 9.54
CA GLY A 109 -2.04 -22.82 9.63
C GLY A 109 -3.31 -22.02 9.30
N ARG A 110 -3.26 -20.74 8.87
CA ARG A 110 -4.48 -19.94 8.55
C ARG A 110 -4.40 -19.26 7.19
N LYS A 111 -5.47 -19.36 6.38
CA LYS A 111 -5.65 -18.54 5.16
C LYS A 111 -5.87 -17.08 5.56
N GLY A 112 -4.96 -16.20 5.15
CA GLY A 112 -5.05 -14.76 5.39
C GLY A 112 -5.91 -14.04 4.36
N LYS A 113 -6.53 -12.91 4.75
CA LYS A 113 -7.35 -12.06 3.86
C LYS A 113 -6.53 -11.10 2.96
N ALA A 114 -5.23 -10.97 3.22
CA ALA A 114 -4.23 -10.18 2.49
C ALA A 114 -2.85 -10.81 2.75
N MET A 115 -1.75 -10.42 2.11
CA MET A 115 -0.39 -10.95 2.36
C MET A 115 0.19 -10.36 3.64
N ILE A 116 -0.01 -9.06 3.87
CA ILE A 116 0.34 -8.37 5.12
C ILE A 116 -0.83 -8.49 6.10
N ASP A 117 -0.57 -8.97 7.32
CA ASP A 117 -1.55 -9.03 8.40
C ASP A 117 -1.95 -7.63 8.88
N GLY A 118 -3.23 -7.43 9.16
CA GLY A 118 -3.75 -6.11 9.52
C GLY A 118 -3.19 -5.56 10.83
N GLN A 119 -2.84 -6.42 11.81
CA GLN A 119 -2.19 -5.95 13.04
C GLN A 119 -0.74 -5.56 12.79
N ILE A 120 -0.01 -6.33 11.98
CA ILE A 120 1.36 -6.02 11.59
C ILE A 120 1.40 -4.72 10.78
N ALA A 121 0.50 -4.55 9.80
CA ALA A 121 0.40 -3.32 9.03
C ALA A 121 0.14 -2.09 9.92
N ARG A 122 -0.78 -2.20 10.90
CA ARG A 122 -1.06 -1.11 11.84
C ARG A 122 0.12 -0.78 12.75
N GLN A 123 0.89 -1.76 13.18
CA GLN A 123 2.12 -1.52 13.95
C GLN A 123 3.17 -0.83 13.08
N ALA A 124 3.43 -1.35 11.89
CA ALA A 124 4.35 -0.76 10.93
C ALA A 124 3.97 0.68 10.56
N ALA A 125 2.68 0.97 10.36
CA ALA A 125 2.18 2.30 10.04
C ALA A 125 2.60 3.36 11.07
N LYS A 126 2.72 3.01 12.36
CA LYS A 126 3.19 3.95 13.40
C LYS A 126 4.63 4.41 13.16
N HIS A 127 5.46 3.56 12.58
CA HIS A 127 6.86 3.85 12.30
C HIS A 127 7.05 4.43 10.89
N LEU A 128 6.32 3.91 9.90
CA LEU A 128 6.47 4.34 8.52
C LEU A 128 5.89 5.74 8.23
N LYS A 129 4.93 6.23 9.03
CA LYS A 129 4.36 7.58 8.88
C LYS A 129 5.38 8.72 8.98
N GLY A 130 6.40 8.56 9.84
CA GLY A 130 7.44 9.57 10.03
C GLY A 130 8.57 9.48 9.01
N LEU A 131 8.65 8.38 8.23
CA LEU A 131 9.75 8.21 7.28
C LEU A 131 9.78 9.28 6.18
N PRO A 132 8.65 9.69 5.57
CA PRO A 132 8.67 10.76 4.57
C PRO A 132 9.19 12.10 5.10
N GLU A 133 9.06 12.37 6.41
CA GLU A 133 9.64 13.57 7.04
C GLU A 133 11.17 13.51 7.11
N LEU A 134 11.73 12.31 7.30
CA LEU A 134 13.19 12.10 7.36
C LEU A 134 13.87 12.22 5.98
N TYR A 135 13.14 11.97 4.89
CA TYR A 135 13.69 12.05 3.52
C TYR A 135 13.46 13.39 2.82
N HIS A 136 12.74 14.32 3.46
CA HIS A 136 12.65 15.71 2.99
C HIS A 136 13.95 16.52 3.20
N GLY A 137 14.94 15.98 3.91
CA GLY A 137 16.19 16.67 4.27
C GLY A 137 17.47 16.14 3.61
N VAL A 138 17.40 15.14 2.73
CA VAL A 138 18.59 14.57 2.07
C VAL A 138 18.51 14.85 0.57
N VAL A 139 18.80 16.09 0.20
CA VAL A 139 19.21 16.45 -1.16
C VAL A 139 20.73 16.64 -1.09
N PRO A 140 21.54 15.97 -1.94
CA PRO A 140 22.94 16.33 -2.13
C PRO A 140 23.13 17.79 -2.57
#